data_AF-A0A7D7QY51-F1
#
_entry.id   AF-A0A7D7QY51-F1
#
_cell.length_a   1.000
_cell.length_b   1.000
_cell.length_c   1.000
_cell.angle_alpha   90.00
_cell.angle_beta   90.00
_cell.angle_gamma   90.00
#
_symmetry.space_group_name_H-M   'P 1'
#
loop_
_entity.id
_entity.type
_entity.pdbx_description
1 polymer ?
#
loop_
_entity_poly.entity_id
_entity_poly.type
_entity_poly.pdbx_seq_one_letter_code
_entity_poly.pdbx_strand_id
1 'polypeptide(L)'
;MKIEIQENDITLVSLGATTEENRVVKREVTFEINGEQFTREILLEPNGTGEDYEDPEKFYMRNKEMVDANLIDFLSDHHLYNNQ
;
A
#
# COMPACT_ATOMS: atom_id res chain seq x y z
N MET A 1 4.42 3.12 10.11
CA MET A 1 4.11 1.74 10.59
C MET A 1 4.98 0.76 9.81
N LYS A 2 5.49 -0.31 10.44
CA LYS A 2 6.26 -1.37 9.77
C LYS A 2 5.36 -2.58 9.48
N ILE A 3 5.51 -3.14 8.29
CA ILE A 3 4.76 -4.25 7.73
C ILE A 3 5.80 -5.25 7.20
N GLU A 4 5.66 -6.53 7.52
CA GLU A 4 6.55 -7.58 7.01
C GLU A 4 5.82 -8.39 5.95
N ILE A 5 6.36 -8.43 4.73
CA ILE A 5 5.81 -9.21 3.61
C ILE A 5 6.97 -9.92 2.91
N GLN A 6 6.85 -11.24 2.73
CA GLN A 6 7.86 -12.07 2.05
C GLN A 6 9.29 -11.76 2.54
N GLU A 7 9.49 -11.73 3.86
CA GLU A 7 10.80 -11.48 4.50
C GLU A 7 11.40 -10.09 4.21
N ASN A 8 10.61 -9.17 3.64
CA ASN A 8 10.98 -7.77 3.45
C ASN A 8 10.30 -6.89 4.50
N ASP A 9 11.11 -6.02 5.12
CA ASP A 9 10.64 -4.94 5.99
C ASP A 9 10.13 -3.77 5.14
N ILE A 10 8.82 -3.54 5.18
CA ILE A 10 8.13 -2.48 4.44
C ILE A 10 7.60 -1.45 5.42
N THR A 11 7.94 -0.18 5.23
CA THR A 11 7.38 0.91 6.03
C THR A 11 6.35 1.67 5.22
N LEU A 12 5.11 1.77 5.72
CA LEU A 12 4.15 2.73 5.18
C LEU A 12 4.54 4.13 5.69
N VAL A 13 4.97 4.99 4.77
CA VAL A 13 5.52 6.32 5.03
C VAL A 13 4.41 7.36 5.09
N SER A 14 3.56 7.42 4.06
CA SER A 14 2.51 8.43 3.95
C SER A 14 1.35 7.98 3.06
N LEU A 15 0.21 8.64 3.25
CA LEU A 15 -0.96 8.52 2.39
C LEU A 15 -1.08 9.81 1.56
N GLY A 16 -1.20 9.66 0.25
CA GLY A 16 -1.33 10.74 -0.73
C GLY A 16 -2.78 11.06 -1.05
N ALA A 17 -3.07 11.48 -2.29
CA ALA A 17 -4.41 11.86 -2.68
C ALA A 17 -5.35 10.64 -2.81
N THR A 18 -6.64 10.85 -2.57
CA THR A 18 -7.69 9.91 -2.99
C THR A 18 -8.20 10.34 -4.36
N THR A 19 -8.25 9.42 -5.31
CA THR A 19 -8.85 9.63 -6.62
C THR A 19 -10.06 8.70 -6.78
N GLU A 20 -11.13 9.20 -7.39
CA GLU A 20 -12.28 8.37 -7.76
C GLU A 20 -12.43 8.39 -9.28
N GLU A 21 -12.40 7.21 -9.90
CA GLU A 21 -12.57 7.05 -11.33
C GLU A 21 -13.54 5.90 -11.60
N ASN A 22 -14.61 6.14 -12.37
CA ASN A 22 -15.60 5.12 -12.72
C ASN A 22 -16.21 4.36 -11.50
N ARG A 23 -16.45 5.05 -10.37
CA ARG A 23 -16.89 4.48 -9.07
C ARG A 23 -15.86 3.58 -8.38
N VAL A 24 -14.63 3.58 -8.87
CA VAL A 24 -13.50 2.92 -8.23
C VAL A 24 -12.72 3.98 -7.47
N VAL A 25 -12.57 3.80 -6.17
CA VAL A 25 -11.78 4.69 -5.32
C VAL A 25 -10.36 4.15 -5.24
N LYS A 26 -9.38 5.01 -5.47
CA LYS A 26 -7.95 4.72 -5.32
C LYS A 26 -7.35 5.67 -4.32
N ARG A 27 -6.34 5.21 -3.59
CA ARG A 27 -5.54 6.03 -2.67
C ARG A 27 -4.07 5.87 -3.02
N GLU A 28 -3.37 6.99 -3.17
CA GLU A 28 -1.92 6.97 -3.26
C GLU A 28 -1.32 6.60 -1.90
N VAL A 29 -0.40 5.66 -1.88
CA VAL A 29 0.30 5.21 -0.68
C VAL A 29 1.78 5.16 -0.97
N THR A 30 2.57 5.80 -0.11
CA THR A 30 4.03 5.78 -0.20
C THR A 30 4.59 4.78 0.79
N PHE A 31 5.40 3.87 0.27
CA PHE A 31 6.08 2.83 1.02
C PHE A 31 7.59 3.04 0.95
N GLU A 32 8.31 2.49 1.91
CA GLU A 32 9.76 2.43 1.94
C GLU A 32 10.19 0.98 2.16
N ILE A 33 11.06 0.48 1.28
CA ILE A 33 11.67 -0.86 1.37
C ILE A 33 13.18 -0.68 1.18
N ASN A 34 13.98 -1.23 2.09
CA ASN A 34 15.45 -1.14 2.04
C ASN A 34 16.01 0.30 1.90
N GLY A 35 15.26 1.31 2.38
CA GLY A 35 15.63 2.73 2.29
C GLY A 35 15.26 3.41 0.97
N GLU A 36 14.63 2.69 0.04
CA GLU A 36 14.07 3.24 -1.19
C GLU A 36 12.56 3.48 -1.04
N GLN A 37 12.11 4.68 -1.39
CA GLN A 37 10.71 5.06 -1.33
C GLN A 37 10.05 4.91 -2.69
N PHE A 38 8.83 4.39 -2.70
CA PHE A 38 8.00 4.29 -3.89
C PHE A 38 6.53 4.53 -3.56
N THR A 39 5.80 5.06 -4.53
CA THR A 39 4.39 5.40 -4.40
C THR A 39 3.55 4.50 -5.29
N ARG A 40 2.44 3.99 -4.77
CA ARG A 40 1.50 3.12 -5.48
C ARG A 40 0.07 3.61 -5.29
N GLU A 41 -0.76 3.41 -6.30
CA GLU A 41 -2.21 3.60 -6.18
C GLU A 41 -2.85 2.30 -5.71
N ILE A 42 -3.45 2.32 -4.52
CA ILE A 42 -4.16 1.18 -3.94
C ILE A 42 -5.65 1.33 -4.22
N LEU A 43 -6.23 0.31 -4.85
CA LEU A 43 -7.67 0.20 -5.05
C LEU A 43 -8.35 -0.05 -3.69
N LEU A 44 -9.32 0.79 -3.36
CA LEU A 44 -10.11 0.64 -2.14
C LEU A 44 -11.38 -0.16 -2.44
N GLU A 45 -11.82 -0.93 -1.46
CA GLU A 45 -13.10 -1.61 -1.56
C GLU A 45 -14.26 -0.60 -1.61
N PRO A 46 -15.36 -0.92 -2.31
CA PRO A 46 -16.50 -0.01 -2.55
C PRO A 46 -17.24 0.49 -1.29
N ASN A 47 -16.84 0.06 -0.09
CA ASN A 47 -17.36 0.54 1.19
C ASN A 47 -16.39 1.48 1.94
N GLY A 48 -15.29 1.88 1.30
CA GLY A 48 -14.30 2.77 1.87
C GLY A 48 -14.52 4.22 1.47
N THR A 49 -15.26 4.98 2.29
CA THR A 49 -15.30 6.45 2.20
C THR A 49 -13.87 6.97 2.30
N GLY A 50 -13.33 7.45 1.17
CA GLY A 50 -11.94 7.89 1.00
C GLY A 50 -11.46 8.97 1.98
N GLU A 51 -12.38 9.59 2.72
CA GLU A 51 -12.14 10.62 3.73
C GLU A 51 -11.75 10.05 5.12
N ASP A 52 -12.05 8.79 5.45
CA ASP A 52 -11.78 8.19 6.78
C ASP A 52 -10.34 7.67 6.96
N TYR A 53 -9.44 7.99 6.02
CA TYR A 53 -8.12 7.38 5.88
C TYR A 53 -6.97 8.37 6.08
N GLU A 54 -7.07 9.24 7.07
CA GLU A 54 -5.95 10.11 7.47
C GLU A 54 -4.89 9.39 8.31
N ASP A 55 -5.28 8.27 8.94
CA ASP A 55 -4.40 7.44 9.76
C ASP A 55 -3.84 6.25 8.93
N PRO A 56 -2.52 6.21 8.68
CA PRO A 56 -1.87 5.13 7.93
C PRO A 56 -2.09 3.73 8.51
N GLU A 57 -2.15 3.60 9.83
CA GLU A 57 -2.34 2.33 10.49
C GLU A 57 -3.77 1.83 10.29
N LYS A 58 -4.77 2.70 10.49
CA LYS A 58 -6.17 2.34 10.24
C LYS A 58 -6.45 2.07 8.77
N PHE A 59 -5.82 2.83 7.87
CA PHE A 59 -5.89 2.58 6.44
C PHE A 59 -5.37 1.20 6.09
N TYR A 60 -4.19 0.84 6.60
CA TYR A 60 -3.60 -0.47 6.36
C TYR A 60 -4.48 -1.59 6.91
N MET A 61 -4.95 -1.48 8.16
CA MET A 61 -5.80 -2.51 8.76
C MET A 61 -7.10 -2.74 7.97
N ARG A 62 -7.72 -1.69 7.43
CA ARG A 62 -8.96 -1.79 6.65
C ARG A 62 -8.76 -2.33 5.23
N ASN A 63 -7.64 -2.00 4.60
CA ASN A 63 -7.36 -2.36 3.21
C ASN A 63 -6.23 -3.39 3.10
N LYS A 64 -5.97 -4.16 4.17
CA LYS A 64 -4.79 -5.01 4.31
C LYS A 64 -4.61 -5.95 3.12
N GLU A 65 -5.67 -6.63 2.70
CA GLU A 65 -5.60 -7.59 1.60
C GLU A 65 -5.21 -6.91 0.27
N MET A 66 -5.78 -5.74 -0.02
CA MET A 66 -5.47 -4.98 -1.23
C MET A 66 -4.06 -4.39 -1.19
N VAL A 67 -3.62 -3.88 -0.03
CA VAL A 67 -2.26 -3.35 0.15
C VAL A 67 -1.23 -4.47 0.04
N ASP A 68 -1.44 -5.59 0.72
CA ASP A 68 -0.54 -6.74 0.69
C ASP A 68 -0.42 -7.31 -0.72
N ALA A 69 -1.54 -7.48 -1.44
CA ALA A 69 -1.53 -7.92 -2.83
C ALA A 69 -0.70 -6.97 -3.73
N ASN A 70 -0.89 -5.66 -3.58
CA ASN A 70 -0.14 -4.67 -4.35
C ASN A 70 1.36 -4.70 -4.05
N LEU A 71 1.74 -4.91 -2.78
CA LEU A 71 3.13 -5.02 -2.34
C LEU A 71 3.77 -6.33 -2.82
N ILE A 72 3.05 -7.45 -2.77
CA ILE A 72 3.50 -8.74 -3.30
C ILE A 72 3.75 -8.66 -4.81
N ASP A 73 2.82 -8.05 -5.55
CA ASP A 73 2.96 -7.84 -6.99
C ASP A 73 4.20 -6.99 -7.29
N PHE A 74 4.40 -5.90 -6.54
CA PHE A 74 5.56 -5.03 -6.69
C PHE A 74 6.88 -5.76 -6.40
N LEU A 75 6.97 -6.51 -5.29
CA LEU A 75 8.15 -7.27 -4.92
C LEU A 75 8.49 -8.34 -5.98
N SER A 76 7.45 -8.96 -6.54
CA SER A 76 7.59 -9.96 -7.60
C SER A 76 8.09 -9.36 -8.91
N ASP A 77 7.51 -8.24 -9.34
CA ASP A 77 7.90 -7.53 -10.57
C ASP A 77 9.33 -6.96 -10.49
N HIS A 78 9.73 -6.49 -9.32
CA HIS A 78 11.06 -5.91 -9.11
C HIS A 78 12.14 -6.95 -8.76
N HIS A 79 11.80 -8.25 -8.75
CA HIS A 79 12.69 -9.33 -8.32
C HIS A 79 13.36 -9.04 -6.96
N LEU A 80 12.68 -8.29 -6.08
CA LEU A 80 13.14 -8.01 -4.71
C LEU A 80 12.91 -9.20 -3.78
N TYR A 81 12.94 -10.40 -4.35
CA TYR A 81 13.15 -11.61 -3.59
C TYR A 81 14.51 -11.46 -2.93
N ASN A 82 14.55 -11.46 -1.60
CA ASN A 82 15.76 -11.77 -0.88
C ASN A 82 16.20 -13.16 -1.35
N ASN A 83 17.04 -13.22 -2.38
CA ASN A 83 17.77 -14.42 -2.73
C ASN A 83 18.80 -14.64 -1.62
N GLN A 84 18.36 -15.27 -0.53
CA GLN A 84 19.26 -16.00 0.37
C GLN A 84 19.53 -17.40 -0.17
#